data_AF-A0AB36ACR9-F1
#
_entry.id   AF-A0AB36ACR9-F1
#
_cell.length_a   1.000
_cell.length_b   1.000
_cell.length_c   1.000
_cell.angle_alpha   90.00
_cell.angle_beta   90.00
_cell.angle_gamma   90.00
#
_symmetry.space_group_name_H-M   'P 1'
#
loop_
_entity.id
_entity.type
_entity.pdbx_description
1 polymer ?
#
loop_
_entity_poly.entity_id
_entity_poly.type
_entity_poly.pdbx_seq_one_letter_code
_entity_poly.pdbx_strand_id
1 'polypeptide(L)'
;MSESKSQRKTVLNMYELGEVLARTEQKEDDYKGTYVAFDKENGTYFGLDNRDGKLKEPVEYHSYEEAKHAIDSGENLKASLELTREIRERDTLTTKANQLLNVTLNDPESFERTVNRMGVLRAHGNKFNQNGNQLLLANHQLGTVYAPASEYQKDNSLSKINFQRLHGIKIFVPKVKKGIIELNPATVYAVEEIGKKYPELMKNALAIAQKNGRFLKQPTADRLRQINKVLVLTNQRLDNPKAALSLHIARYLTTASAGLKEEFKLRNDEKELFKQLPVNDRQKIFNEAQKLSRKLNLRVKREFFKEKEHNQDKQLNRPTTKSRER
;
A
#
# COMPACT_ATOMS: atom_id res chain seq x y z
N MET A 1 -19.96 -37.18 -20.70
CA MET A 1 -20.11 -35.90 -19.97
C MET A 1 -18.89 -35.69 -19.09
N SER A 2 -18.14 -34.62 -19.28
CA SER A 2 -16.94 -34.32 -18.48
C SER A 2 -16.98 -32.86 -18.02
N GLU A 3 -17.38 -32.63 -16.78
CA GLU A 3 -17.43 -31.29 -16.19
C GLU A 3 -16.02 -30.80 -15.85
N SER A 4 -15.52 -29.86 -16.65
CA SER A 4 -14.35 -29.05 -16.29
C SER A 4 -14.72 -28.12 -15.13
N LYS A 5 -14.30 -28.47 -13.91
CA LYS A 5 -14.39 -27.58 -12.74
C LYS A 5 -13.40 -26.43 -12.88
N SER A 6 -13.83 -25.37 -13.58
CA SER A 6 -13.11 -24.11 -13.67
C SER A 6 -12.79 -23.55 -12.28
N GLN A 7 -11.54 -23.69 -11.84
CA GLN A 7 -11.05 -23.04 -10.63
C GLN A 7 -11.13 -21.52 -10.81
N ARG A 8 -12.08 -20.88 -10.11
CA ARG A 8 -12.19 -19.42 -10.05
C ARG A 8 -10.89 -18.85 -9.45
N LYS A 9 -10.06 -18.22 -10.29
CA LYS A 9 -8.89 -17.45 -9.86
C LYS A 9 -9.34 -16.33 -8.93
N THR A 10 -8.88 -16.36 -7.68
CA THR A 10 -9.16 -15.29 -6.71
C THR A 10 -8.35 -14.04 -7.09
N VAL A 11 -9.05 -12.97 -7.44
CA VAL A 11 -8.46 -11.65 -7.78
C VAL A 11 -8.81 -10.68 -6.66
N LEU A 12 -7.84 -9.89 -6.19
CA LEU A 12 -8.14 -8.71 -5.37
C LEU A 12 -9.01 -7.76 -6.20
N ASN A 13 -10.28 -7.62 -5.81
CA ASN A 13 -11.24 -6.88 -6.61
C ASN A 13 -10.88 -5.38 -6.67
N MET A 14 -10.96 -4.76 -7.85
CA MET A 14 -10.73 -3.31 -8.03
C MET A 14 -11.65 -2.45 -7.15
N TYR A 15 -12.80 -2.98 -6.73
CA TYR A 15 -13.69 -2.31 -5.77
C TYR A 15 -13.10 -2.15 -4.35
N GLU A 16 -12.05 -2.89 -3.97
CA GLU A 16 -11.25 -2.58 -2.76
C GLU A 16 -10.11 -1.55 -3.04
N LEU A 17 -10.06 -0.99 -4.26
CA LEU A 17 -9.08 0.00 -4.74
C LEU A 17 -9.71 1.28 -5.34
N GLY A 18 -11.01 1.32 -5.64
CA GLY A 18 -11.77 2.52 -6.03
C GLY A 18 -12.62 2.34 -7.29
N GLU A 19 -13.85 2.87 -7.29
CA GLU A 19 -14.79 2.83 -8.42
C GLU A 19 -14.51 3.88 -9.51
N VAL A 20 -14.98 3.59 -10.74
CA VAL A 20 -15.06 4.50 -11.89
C VAL A 20 -16.40 4.27 -12.59
N LEU A 21 -17.11 5.33 -12.97
CA LEU A 21 -18.37 5.30 -13.75
C LEU A 21 -18.18 5.92 -15.14
N ALA A 22 -19.08 5.61 -16.08
CA ALA A 22 -18.85 5.71 -17.53
C ALA A 22 -19.71 6.73 -18.32
N ARG A 23 -19.27 6.93 -19.58
CA ARG A 23 -19.76 7.74 -20.73
C ARG A 23 -21.27 8.02 -20.92
N THR A 24 -21.54 9.11 -21.67
CA THR A 24 -22.21 9.24 -23.01
C THR A 24 -21.91 10.66 -23.56
N GLU A 25 -22.08 11.12 -24.82
CA GLU A 25 -22.53 10.58 -26.14
C GLU A 25 -21.99 11.47 -27.31
N GLN A 26 -22.34 11.20 -28.58
CA GLN A 26 -22.08 12.07 -29.76
C GLN A 26 -23.18 11.91 -30.85
N LYS A 27 -23.35 12.89 -31.75
CA LYS A 27 -24.32 12.87 -32.89
C LYS A 27 -23.63 13.00 -34.26
N GLU A 28 -24.33 12.57 -35.30
CA GLU A 28 -23.89 12.43 -36.70
C GLU A 28 -23.81 13.75 -37.50
N ASP A 29 -23.23 13.64 -38.71
CA ASP A 29 -23.13 14.61 -39.83
C ASP A 29 -21.77 15.30 -40.11
N ASP A 30 -20.69 14.51 -40.23
CA ASP A 30 -19.56 14.77 -41.14
C ASP A 30 -18.69 13.50 -41.28
N TYR A 31 -18.12 13.18 -42.45
CA TYR A 31 -17.10 12.09 -42.58
C TYR A 31 -15.70 12.52 -42.08
N LYS A 32 -15.66 13.49 -41.17
CA LYS A 32 -14.48 13.94 -40.43
C LYS A 32 -14.49 13.24 -39.08
N GLY A 33 -13.51 12.40 -38.84
CA GLY A 33 -13.47 11.61 -37.62
C GLY A 33 -12.24 10.73 -37.52
N THR A 34 -12.24 9.94 -36.47
CA THR A 34 -11.20 8.96 -36.16
C THR A 34 -11.81 7.58 -36.12
N TYR A 35 -11.29 6.66 -36.93
CA TYR A 35 -11.91 5.37 -37.22
C TYR A 35 -10.94 4.22 -36.91
N VAL A 36 -11.46 3.11 -36.39
CA VAL A 36 -10.70 1.86 -36.29
C VAL A 36 -11.10 0.95 -37.45
N ALA A 37 -10.16 0.63 -38.33
CA ALA A 37 -10.28 -0.42 -39.33
C ALA A 37 -9.65 -1.73 -38.81
N PHE A 38 -10.03 -2.86 -39.39
CA PHE A 38 -9.48 -4.17 -39.05
C PHE A 38 -9.17 -4.95 -40.33
N ASP A 39 -7.91 -5.32 -40.49
CA ASP A 39 -7.46 -6.20 -41.57
C ASP A 39 -7.66 -7.66 -41.16
N LYS A 40 -8.51 -8.35 -41.91
CA LYS A 40 -8.87 -9.75 -41.68
C LYS A 40 -7.81 -10.75 -42.17
N GLU A 41 -6.91 -10.34 -43.07
CA GLU A 41 -5.88 -11.22 -43.61
C GLU A 41 -4.67 -11.30 -42.66
N ASN A 42 -4.26 -10.15 -42.11
CA ASN A 42 -3.12 -10.07 -41.19
C ASN A 42 -3.52 -10.06 -39.69
N GLY A 43 -4.79 -9.85 -39.37
CA GLY A 43 -5.29 -9.82 -37.98
C GLY A 43 -4.96 -8.52 -37.22
N THR A 44 -4.65 -7.44 -37.94
CA THR A 44 -4.15 -6.17 -37.41
C THR A 44 -5.25 -5.10 -37.38
N TYR A 45 -5.27 -4.27 -36.33
CA TYR A 45 -6.16 -3.12 -36.24
C TYR A 45 -5.43 -1.85 -36.68
N PHE A 46 -6.13 -0.96 -37.39
CA PHE A 46 -5.58 0.29 -37.89
C PHE A 46 -6.38 1.48 -37.35
N GLY A 47 -5.70 2.46 -36.77
CA GLY A 47 -6.29 3.76 -36.47
C GLY A 47 -6.12 4.72 -37.65
N LEU A 48 -7.24 5.33 -38.05
CA LEU A 48 -7.33 6.31 -39.14
C LEU A 48 -7.77 7.65 -38.55
N ASP A 49 -7.07 8.74 -38.90
CA ASP A 49 -7.46 10.11 -38.51
C ASP A 49 -7.73 10.97 -39.74
N ASN A 50 -9.00 11.39 -39.88
CA ASN A 50 -9.49 12.28 -40.93
C ASN A 50 -10.18 13.53 -40.34
N ARG A 51 -9.87 13.92 -39.10
CA ARG A 51 -10.50 15.09 -38.44
C ARG A 51 -10.32 16.39 -39.22
N ASP A 52 -9.19 16.52 -39.91
CA ASP A 52 -8.81 17.71 -40.70
C ASP A 52 -9.26 17.63 -42.18
N GLY A 53 -10.06 16.62 -42.56
CA GLY A 53 -10.47 16.38 -43.95
C GLY A 53 -9.35 15.87 -44.87
N LYS A 54 -8.20 15.51 -44.30
CA LYS A 54 -7.10 14.81 -44.97
C LYS A 54 -6.77 13.55 -44.16
N LEU A 55 -6.87 12.40 -44.80
CA LEU A 55 -6.55 11.11 -44.19
C LEU A 55 -5.04 11.05 -43.89
N LYS A 56 -4.68 10.88 -42.62
CA LYS A 56 -3.30 10.66 -42.18
C LYS A 56 -2.90 9.20 -42.38
N GLU A 57 -1.60 8.91 -42.37
CA GLU A 57 -1.11 7.53 -42.51
C GLU A 57 -1.73 6.60 -41.44
N PRO A 58 -2.20 5.40 -41.82
CA PRO A 58 -2.76 4.43 -40.87
C PRO A 58 -1.73 4.00 -39.82
N VAL A 59 -2.15 3.89 -38.56
CA VAL A 59 -1.30 3.41 -37.46
C VAL A 59 -1.75 2.02 -37.02
N GLU A 60 -0.82 1.07 -36.94
CA GLU A 60 -1.09 -0.32 -36.54
C GLU A 60 -1.22 -0.50 -35.02
N TYR A 61 -2.14 -1.37 -34.61
CA TYR A 61 -2.46 -1.72 -33.22
C TYR A 61 -2.76 -3.21 -33.07
N HIS A 62 -2.48 -3.75 -31.88
CA HIS A 62 -2.61 -5.18 -31.58
C HIS A 62 -4.02 -5.57 -31.10
N SER A 63 -4.89 -4.58 -30.85
CA SER A 63 -6.28 -4.80 -30.43
C SER A 63 -7.18 -3.62 -30.77
N TYR A 64 -8.48 -3.89 -30.89
CA TYR A 64 -9.52 -2.88 -31.10
C TYR A 64 -9.55 -1.85 -29.95
N GLU A 65 -9.40 -2.30 -28.71
CA GLU A 65 -9.39 -1.45 -27.51
C GLU A 65 -8.20 -0.48 -27.50
N GLU A 66 -7.02 -0.93 -27.92
CA GLU A 66 -5.80 -0.12 -28.03
C GLU A 66 -5.96 0.95 -29.12
N ALA A 67 -6.42 0.56 -30.31
CA ALA A 67 -6.69 1.47 -31.42
C ALA A 67 -7.75 2.52 -31.04
N LYS A 68 -8.86 2.08 -30.45
CA LYS A 68 -9.97 2.94 -30.01
C LYS A 68 -9.54 3.91 -28.91
N HIS A 69 -8.76 3.47 -27.93
CA HIS A 69 -8.28 4.35 -26.86
C HIS A 69 -7.32 5.42 -27.39
N ALA A 70 -6.39 5.06 -28.29
CA ALA A 70 -5.47 6.02 -28.91
C ALA A 70 -6.21 7.07 -29.75
N ILE A 71 -7.29 6.66 -30.41
CA ILE A 71 -8.22 7.51 -31.15
C ILE A 71 -9.02 8.44 -30.23
N ASP A 72 -9.71 7.88 -29.23
CA ASP A 72 -10.65 8.61 -28.38
C ASP A 72 -9.95 9.63 -27.46
N SER A 73 -8.66 9.43 -27.15
CA SER A 73 -7.92 10.33 -26.25
C SER A 73 -7.23 11.50 -26.95
N GLY A 74 -6.92 11.37 -28.25
CA GLY A 74 -6.08 12.30 -29.00
C GLY A 74 -4.66 12.47 -28.41
N GLU A 75 -4.23 11.57 -27.52
CA GLU A 75 -2.95 11.71 -26.81
C GLU A 75 -1.76 11.36 -27.73
N ASN A 76 -0.79 12.27 -27.75
CA ASN A 76 0.48 12.14 -28.45
C ASN A 76 1.14 10.78 -28.16
N LEU A 77 1.62 10.06 -29.19
CA LEU A 77 1.99 8.63 -29.14
C LEU A 77 2.86 8.25 -27.93
N LYS A 78 3.76 9.15 -27.53
CA LYS A 78 4.64 9.02 -26.37
C LYS A 78 3.90 8.89 -25.03
N ALA A 79 2.82 9.64 -24.84
CA ALA A 79 1.98 9.56 -23.64
C ALA A 79 1.21 8.23 -23.58
N SER A 80 0.73 7.73 -24.73
CA SER A 80 0.11 6.40 -24.84
C SER A 80 1.09 5.27 -24.50
N LEU A 81 2.34 5.37 -24.98
CA LEU A 81 3.40 4.41 -24.66
C LEU A 81 3.82 4.47 -23.18
N GLU A 82 3.91 5.67 -22.59
CA GLU A 82 4.19 5.87 -21.16
C GLU A 82 3.05 5.31 -20.29
N LEU A 83 1.79 5.56 -20.66
CA LEU A 83 0.61 5.00 -19.99
C LEU A 83 0.57 3.47 -20.08
N THR A 84 0.80 2.91 -21.27
CA THR A 84 0.87 1.46 -21.49
C THR A 84 1.95 0.80 -20.64
N ARG A 85 3.10 1.48 -20.47
CA ARG A 85 4.16 1.03 -19.57
C ARG A 85 3.75 1.12 -18.10
N GLU A 86 3.16 2.24 -17.65
CA GLU A 86 2.66 2.37 -16.27
C GLU A 86 1.63 1.27 -15.94
N ILE A 87 0.72 0.94 -16.87
CA ILE A 87 -0.25 -0.16 -16.74
C ILE A 87 0.44 -1.52 -16.62
N ARG A 88 1.33 -1.88 -17.56
CA ARG A 88 2.07 -3.17 -17.51
C ARG A 88 2.88 -3.32 -16.22
N GLU A 89 3.50 -2.25 -15.74
CA GLU A 89 4.23 -2.25 -14.46
C GLU A 89 3.26 -2.40 -13.26
N ARG A 90 2.07 -1.78 -13.30
CA ARG A 90 1.02 -1.93 -12.27
C ARG A 90 0.49 -3.36 -12.20
N ASP A 91 0.24 -3.99 -13.34
CA ASP A 91 -0.32 -5.35 -13.41
C ASP A 91 0.71 -6.42 -13.00
N THR A 92 1.97 -6.22 -13.39
CA THR A 92 3.10 -7.04 -12.91
C THR A 92 3.23 -6.96 -11.38
N LEU A 93 3.15 -5.74 -10.83
CA LEU A 93 3.27 -5.52 -9.39
C LEU A 93 2.06 -6.07 -8.62
N THR A 94 0.86 -5.98 -9.20
CA THR A 94 -0.38 -6.57 -8.66
C THR A 94 -0.30 -8.09 -8.64
N THR A 95 0.18 -8.70 -9.73
CA THR A 95 0.41 -10.15 -9.83
C THR A 95 1.38 -10.61 -8.75
N LYS A 96 2.50 -9.89 -8.57
CA LYS A 96 3.47 -10.19 -7.50
C LYS A 96 2.86 -10.05 -6.09
N ALA A 97 2.07 -9.00 -5.83
CA ALA A 97 1.38 -8.84 -4.55
C ALA A 97 0.39 -9.99 -4.27
N ASN A 98 -0.33 -10.47 -5.28
CA ASN A 98 -1.24 -11.62 -5.16
C ASN A 98 -0.48 -12.95 -4.94
N GLN A 99 0.66 -13.16 -5.61
CA GLN A 99 1.53 -14.32 -5.35
C GLN A 99 2.03 -14.34 -3.91
N LEU A 100 2.51 -13.19 -3.40
CA LEU A 100 2.96 -13.06 -2.01
C LEU A 100 1.81 -13.29 -1.02
N LEU A 101 0.61 -12.76 -1.30
CA LEU A 101 -0.57 -13.02 -0.50
C LEU A 101 -0.89 -14.52 -0.44
N ASN A 102 -0.85 -15.24 -1.56
CA ASN A 102 -1.09 -16.68 -1.58
C ASN A 102 -0.06 -17.46 -0.74
N VAL A 103 1.23 -17.07 -0.78
CA VAL A 103 2.27 -17.65 0.10
C VAL A 103 1.97 -17.34 1.57
N THR A 104 1.61 -16.10 1.91
CA THR A 104 1.22 -15.70 3.27
C THR A 104 0.00 -16.47 3.79
N LEU A 105 -0.96 -16.83 2.92
CA LEU A 105 -2.19 -17.52 3.30
C LEU A 105 -2.09 -19.05 3.23
N ASN A 106 -0.96 -19.61 2.77
CA ASN A 106 -0.77 -21.05 2.57
C ASN A 106 -0.83 -21.85 3.89
N ASP A 107 -0.04 -21.41 4.87
CA ASP A 107 0.20 -22.09 6.13
C ASP A 107 0.34 -21.10 7.32
N PRO A 108 0.07 -21.52 8.57
CA PRO A 108 0.16 -20.66 9.75
C PRO A 108 1.54 -20.03 9.95
N GLU A 109 2.62 -20.74 9.63
CA GLU A 109 4.00 -20.30 9.86
C GLU A 109 4.43 -19.20 8.88
N SER A 110 4.07 -19.32 7.60
CA SER A 110 4.22 -18.29 6.57
C SER A 110 3.34 -17.07 6.86
N PHE A 111 2.15 -17.30 7.42
CA PHE A 111 1.28 -16.23 7.91
C PHE A 111 1.91 -15.45 9.07
N GLU A 112 2.33 -16.14 10.14
CA GLU A 112 3.04 -15.56 11.28
C GLU A 112 4.28 -14.77 10.84
N ARG A 113 5.13 -15.36 9.99
CA ARG A 113 6.35 -14.71 9.47
C ARG A 113 6.03 -13.40 8.75
N THR A 114 4.98 -13.41 7.92
CA THR A 114 4.56 -12.20 7.19
C THR A 114 4.02 -11.14 8.15
N VAL A 115 3.12 -11.51 9.06
CA VAL A 115 2.51 -10.58 10.03
C VAL A 115 3.59 -9.96 10.94
N ASN A 116 4.55 -10.75 11.41
CA ASN A 116 5.70 -10.26 12.16
C ASN A 116 6.51 -9.22 11.36
N ARG A 117 6.84 -9.51 10.09
CA ARG A 117 7.57 -8.56 9.26
C ARG A 117 6.80 -7.26 9.01
N MET A 118 5.48 -7.32 8.87
CA MET A 118 4.62 -6.13 8.80
C MET A 118 4.61 -5.35 10.13
N GLY A 119 4.62 -6.05 11.27
CA GLY A 119 4.79 -5.46 12.60
C GLY A 119 6.06 -4.60 12.67
N VAL A 120 7.20 -5.16 12.25
CA VAL A 120 8.49 -4.44 12.17
C VAL A 120 8.43 -3.23 11.23
N LEU A 121 7.91 -3.39 10.00
CA LEU A 121 7.79 -2.29 9.04
C LEU A 121 6.95 -1.13 9.59
N ARG A 122 5.89 -1.43 10.35
CA ARG A 122 5.02 -0.44 11.01
C ARG A 122 5.69 0.21 12.22
N ALA A 123 6.40 -0.57 13.05
CA ALA A 123 7.15 -0.09 14.21
C ALA A 123 8.21 0.97 13.82
N HIS A 124 8.77 0.86 12.61
CA HIS A 124 9.75 1.81 12.09
C HIS A 124 9.15 3.03 11.38
N GLY A 125 7.82 3.24 11.47
CA GLY A 125 7.15 4.45 11.01
C GLY A 125 7.07 4.59 9.50
N ASN A 126 7.17 3.48 8.75
CA ASN A 126 7.07 3.45 7.30
C ASN A 126 5.74 4.08 6.82
N LYS A 127 5.78 4.85 5.72
CA LYS A 127 4.61 5.54 5.15
C LYS A 127 3.75 4.62 4.28
N PHE A 128 4.32 3.53 3.76
CA PHE A 128 3.70 2.63 2.77
C PHE A 128 2.88 1.50 3.45
N ASN A 129 1.85 1.89 4.21
CA ASN A 129 1.06 0.98 5.05
C ASN A 129 -0.16 0.35 4.35
N GLN A 130 -0.26 0.45 3.02
CA GLN A 130 -1.25 -0.28 2.20
C GLN A 130 -0.96 -1.79 2.19
N ASN A 131 -1.99 -2.65 2.09
CA ASN A 131 -1.81 -4.12 2.22
C ASN A 131 -0.80 -4.67 1.18
N GLY A 132 -0.97 -4.31 -0.09
CA GLY A 132 -0.05 -4.71 -1.17
C GLY A 132 1.38 -4.25 -0.92
N ASN A 133 1.58 -3.00 -0.51
CA ASN A 133 2.91 -2.47 -0.18
C ASN A 133 3.55 -3.18 1.00
N GLN A 134 2.78 -3.48 2.05
CA GLN A 134 3.28 -4.22 3.20
C GLN A 134 3.72 -5.65 2.82
N LEU A 135 3.00 -6.33 1.92
CA LEU A 135 3.42 -7.64 1.38
C LEU A 135 4.71 -7.51 0.55
N LEU A 136 4.75 -6.58 -0.39
CA LEU A 136 5.90 -6.32 -1.27
C LEU A 136 7.18 -5.99 -0.48
N LEU A 137 7.07 -5.16 0.55
CA LEU A 137 8.17 -4.78 1.44
C LEU A 137 8.56 -5.90 2.42
N ALA A 138 7.59 -6.71 2.88
CA ALA A 138 7.88 -7.83 3.77
C ALA A 138 8.71 -8.93 3.10
N ASN A 139 8.48 -9.18 1.81
CA ASN A 139 9.17 -10.22 1.05
C ASN A 139 10.70 -10.04 0.98
N HIS A 140 11.17 -8.81 0.75
CA HIS A 140 12.56 -8.57 0.32
C HIS A 140 13.58 -8.46 1.47
N GLN A 141 13.13 -8.28 2.71
CA GLN A 141 13.94 -8.15 3.93
C GLN A 141 15.07 -7.07 3.96
N LEU A 142 15.32 -6.34 2.86
CA LEU A 142 16.42 -5.36 2.67
C LEU A 142 16.56 -4.32 3.78
N GLY A 143 15.43 -3.91 4.38
CA GLY A 143 15.39 -2.98 5.50
C GLY A 143 14.01 -2.86 6.14
N THR A 144 13.91 -1.97 7.12
CA THR A 144 12.70 -1.66 7.90
C THR A 144 12.12 -0.28 7.56
N VAL A 145 12.97 0.63 7.05
CA VAL A 145 12.63 2.01 6.72
C VAL A 145 12.91 2.26 5.23
N TYR A 146 11.94 2.84 4.52
CA TYR A 146 12.02 3.06 3.07
C TYR A 146 11.55 4.46 2.68
N ALA A 147 12.16 5.02 1.63
CA ALA A 147 11.68 6.21 0.92
C ALA A 147 12.06 6.14 -0.58
N PRO A 148 11.38 6.88 -1.48
CA PRO A 148 11.80 6.98 -2.87
C PRO A 148 13.07 7.83 -3.00
N ALA A 149 13.85 7.63 -4.08
CA ALA A 149 15.05 8.41 -4.35
C ALA A 149 14.80 9.93 -4.30
N SER A 150 13.64 10.38 -4.80
CA SER A 150 13.22 11.79 -4.80
C SER A 150 13.02 12.41 -3.42
N GLU A 151 12.86 11.63 -2.34
CA GLU A 151 12.89 12.18 -0.97
C GLU A 151 14.33 12.31 -0.45
N TYR A 152 15.20 11.33 -0.75
CA TYR A 152 16.61 11.37 -0.36
C TYR A 152 17.38 12.46 -1.09
N GLN A 153 17.15 12.64 -2.39
CA GLN A 153 17.86 13.62 -3.24
C GLN A 153 17.57 15.08 -2.89
N LYS A 154 16.60 15.36 -2.02
CA LYS A 154 16.36 16.71 -1.45
C LYS A 154 17.44 17.12 -0.44
N ASP A 155 18.27 16.19 0.01
CA ASP A 155 19.40 16.43 0.91
C ASP A 155 20.72 16.40 0.13
N ASN A 156 21.53 17.45 0.32
CA ASN A 156 22.78 17.65 -0.41
C ASN A 156 23.82 16.54 -0.19
N SER A 157 23.75 15.81 0.92
CA SER A 157 24.65 14.68 1.19
C SER A 157 24.24 13.41 0.43
N LEU A 158 22.97 13.27 0.07
CA LEU A 158 22.38 12.10 -0.60
C LEU A 158 22.10 12.32 -2.09
N SER A 159 22.10 13.57 -2.56
CA SER A 159 21.84 13.94 -3.97
C SER A 159 22.78 13.29 -4.98
N LYS A 160 24.02 12.98 -4.56
CA LYS A 160 25.05 12.32 -5.40
C LYS A 160 24.91 10.79 -5.47
N ILE A 161 24.02 10.16 -4.70
CA ILE A 161 23.84 8.70 -4.76
C ILE A 161 23.19 8.31 -6.09
N ASN A 162 23.85 7.42 -6.84
CA ASN A 162 23.21 6.74 -7.97
C ASN A 162 22.30 5.61 -7.45
N PHE A 163 21.04 5.95 -7.20
CA PHE A 163 20.02 5.02 -6.73
C PHE A 163 19.75 3.83 -7.67
N GLN A 164 20.10 3.91 -8.96
CA GLN A 164 20.00 2.78 -9.89
C GLN A 164 21.00 1.65 -9.57
N ARG A 165 22.03 1.92 -8.76
CA ARG A 165 22.99 0.92 -8.25
C ARG A 165 22.56 0.29 -6.92
N LEU A 166 21.37 0.61 -6.41
CA LEU A 166 20.73 -0.06 -5.27
C LEU A 166 19.62 -0.99 -5.80
N HIS A 167 19.30 -2.06 -5.08
CA HIS A 167 18.24 -2.99 -5.49
C HIS A 167 16.89 -2.27 -5.55
N GLY A 168 16.56 -1.57 -4.46
CA GLY A 168 15.23 -0.99 -4.27
C GLY A 168 14.09 -2.02 -4.31
N ILE A 169 12.87 -1.54 -4.11
CA ILE A 169 11.64 -2.34 -4.19
C ILE A 169 10.58 -1.51 -4.90
N LYS A 170 9.97 -2.05 -5.97
CA LYS A 170 8.77 -1.45 -6.56
C LYS A 170 7.59 -1.62 -5.62
N ILE A 171 6.86 -0.54 -5.37
CA ILE A 171 5.63 -0.47 -4.58
C ILE A 171 4.61 0.43 -5.28
N PHE A 172 3.37 0.47 -4.80
CA PHE A 172 2.36 1.42 -5.25
C PHE A 172 2.45 2.73 -4.44
N VAL A 173 2.52 3.87 -5.11
CA VAL A 173 2.52 5.19 -4.46
C VAL A 173 1.34 6.01 -4.98
N PRO A 174 0.56 6.68 -4.10
CA PRO A 174 -0.53 7.54 -4.53
C PRO A 174 0.00 8.78 -5.27
N LYS A 175 -0.52 9.01 -6.47
CA LYS A 175 -0.26 10.16 -7.34
C LYS A 175 -1.59 10.88 -7.57
N VAL A 176 -1.66 12.17 -7.27
CA VAL A 176 -2.89 12.95 -7.51
C VAL A 176 -2.82 13.52 -8.93
N LYS A 177 -3.78 13.14 -9.79
CA LYS A 177 -3.91 13.62 -11.17
C LYS A 177 -5.33 14.14 -11.36
N LYS A 178 -5.49 15.45 -11.61
CA LYS A 178 -6.80 16.11 -11.80
C LYS A 178 -7.84 15.81 -10.68
N GLY A 179 -7.39 15.67 -9.43
CA GLY A 179 -8.25 15.35 -8.27
C GLY A 179 -8.48 13.85 -8.01
N ILE A 180 -8.12 12.97 -8.94
CA ILE A 180 -8.16 11.51 -8.77
C ILE A 180 -6.85 11.05 -8.13
N ILE A 181 -6.92 10.07 -7.20
CA ILE A 181 -5.76 9.42 -6.60
C ILE A 181 -5.48 8.12 -7.34
N GLU A 182 -4.48 8.12 -8.22
CA GLU A 182 -3.99 6.93 -8.92
C GLU A 182 -2.90 6.24 -8.09
N LEU A 183 -2.77 4.92 -8.18
CA LEU A 183 -1.71 4.14 -7.52
C LEU A 183 -0.65 3.72 -8.55
N ASN A 184 0.39 4.52 -8.71
CA ASN A 184 1.44 4.29 -9.71
C ASN A 184 2.59 3.46 -9.12
N PRO A 185 3.21 2.57 -9.90
CA PRO A 185 4.46 1.90 -9.51
C PRO A 185 5.58 2.92 -9.27
N ALA A 186 6.29 2.78 -8.15
CA ALA A 186 7.50 3.55 -7.86
C ALA A 186 8.51 2.71 -7.08
N THR A 187 9.80 2.93 -7.31
CA THR A 187 10.88 2.27 -6.57
C THR A 187 11.20 3.04 -5.29
N VAL A 188 11.20 2.33 -4.15
CA VAL A 188 11.69 2.82 -2.86
C VAL A 188 12.93 2.07 -2.41
N TYR A 189 13.80 2.73 -1.66
CA TYR A 189 15.09 2.21 -1.24
C TYR A 189 15.14 2.10 0.28
N ALA A 190 15.79 1.06 0.78
CA ALA A 190 15.95 0.84 2.22
C ALA A 190 17.05 1.75 2.79
N VAL A 191 16.81 2.33 3.96
CA VAL A 191 17.85 3.08 4.70
C VAL A 191 19.03 2.16 5.04
N GLU A 192 18.76 0.90 5.37
CA GLU A 192 19.76 -0.11 5.68
C GLU A 192 20.55 -0.56 4.45
N GLU A 193 19.98 -0.46 3.24
CA GLU A 193 20.74 -0.69 2.00
C GLU A 193 21.67 0.48 1.69
N ILE A 194 21.19 1.72 1.88
CA ILE A 194 22.01 2.93 1.75
C ILE A 194 23.17 2.89 2.76
N GLY A 195 22.88 2.63 4.04
CA GLY A 195 23.88 2.57 5.11
C GLY A 195 24.91 1.44 4.98
N LYS A 196 24.62 0.38 4.21
CA LYS A 196 25.62 -0.65 3.87
C LYS A 196 26.62 -0.20 2.82
N LYS A 197 26.24 0.71 1.90
CA LYS A 197 27.13 1.25 0.85
C LYS A 197 27.75 2.60 1.20
N TYR A 198 27.06 3.37 2.04
CA TYR A 198 27.39 4.74 2.45
C TYR A 198 27.10 4.89 3.97
N PRO A 199 27.90 4.27 4.86
CA PRO A 199 27.65 4.27 6.31
C PRO A 199 27.51 5.66 6.91
N GLU A 200 28.30 6.62 6.42
CA GLU A 200 28.29 8.03 6.81
C GLU A 200 26.95 8.74 6.52
N LEU A 201 26.22 8.27 5.50
CA LEU A 201 24.93 8.85 5.08
C LEU A 201 23.72 8.19 5.77
N MET A 202 23.92 7.09 6.51
CA MET A 202 22.84 6.32 7.15
C MET A 202 21.96 7.18 8.06
N LYS A 203 22.57 8.08 8.85
CA LYS A 203 21.85 8.97 9.78
C LYS A 203 20.92 9.95 9.05
N ASN A 204 21.38 10.51 7.93
CA ASN A 204 20.61 11.46 7.12
C ASN A 204 19.48 10.73 6.37
N ALA A 205 19.78 9.57 5.79
CA ALA A 205 18.78 8.72 5.15
C ALA A 205 17.67 8.29 6.14
N LEU A 206 18.03 7.89 7.36
CA LEU A 206 17.06 7.55 8.41
C LEU A 206 16.17 8.75 8.76
N ALA A 207 16.77 9.94 8.95
CA ALA A 207 16.04 11.16 9.29
C ALA A 207 15.02 11.57 8.21
N ILE A 208 15.36 11.43 6.93
CA ILE A 208 14.47 11.75 5.80
C ILE A 208 13.32 10.76 5.71
N ALA A 209 13.62 9.46 5.69
CA ALA A 209 12.59 8.44 5.53
C ALA A 209 11.62 8.41 6.73
N GLN A 210 12.13 8.69 7.95
CA GLN A 210 11.34 8.83 9.17
C GLN A 210 10.86 10.27 9.47
N LYS A 211 10.94 11.22 8.54
CA LYS A 211 10.57 12.64 8.77
C LYS A 211 9.17 12.84 9.38
N ASN A 212 8.22 11.94 9.03
CA ASN A 212 6.86 11.96 9.57
C ASN A 212 6.64 10.89 10.67
N GLY A 213 7.59 9.98 10.86
CA GLY A 213 7.57 8.90 11.84
C GLY A 213 7.99 9.37 13.23
N ARG A 214 7.16 10.18 13.90
CA ARG A 214 7.42 10.64 15.29
C ARG A 214 7.46 9.50 16.31
N PHE A 215 7.03 8.29 15.94
CA PHE A 215 6.85 7.15 16.85
C PHE A 215 8.14 6.72 17.57
N LEU A 216 9.26 6.49 16.86
CA LEU A 216 10.52 6.09 17.51
C LEU A 216 11.12 7.17 18.42
N LYS A 217 10.64 8.41 18.31
CA LYS A 217 11.03 9.54 19.17
C LYS A 217 10.12 9.71 20.40
N GLN A 218 9.12 8.85 20.59
CA GLN A 218 8.25 8.89 21.77
C GLN A 218 8.93 8.25 22.99
N PRO A 219 8.85 8.87 24.19
CA PRO A 219 9.26 8.28 25.45
C PRO A 219 8.68 6.87 25.66
N THR A 220 9.43 5.98 26.33
CA THR A 220 8.97 4.61 26.61
C THR A 220 7.63 4.57 27.37
N ALA A 221 7.40 5.50 28.31
CA ALA A 221 6.13 5.62 29.02
C ALA A 221 4.94 5.94 28.09
N ASP A 222 5.14 6.81 27.09
CA ASP A 222 4.10 7.15 26.09
C ASP A 222 3.78 5.96 25.18
N ARG A 223 4.78 5.15 24.86
CA ARG A 223 4.63 3.93 24.06
C ARG A 223 3.85 2.86 24.84
N LEU A 224 4.21 2.64 26.11
CA LEU A 224 3.47 1.75 27.02
C LEU A 224 2.01 2.19 27.21
N ARG A 225 1.74 3.50 27.38
CA ARG A 225 0.37 4.03 27.44
C ARG A 225 -0.44 3.70 26.18
N GLN A 226 0.14 3.85 25.00
CA GLN A 226 -0.53 3.50 23.73
C GLN A 226 -0.77 1.98 23.60
N ILE A 227 0.16 1.13 24.07
CA ILE A 227 -0.02 -0.33 24.13
C ILE A 227 -1.17 -0.70 25.07
N ASN A 228 -1.17 -0.17 26.30
CA ASN A 228 -2.25 -0.40 27.27
C ASN A 228 -3.60 0.10 26.73
N LYS A 229 -3.61 1.22 26.00
CA LYS A 229 -4.82 1.73 25.34
C LYS A 229 -5.33 0.78 24.26
N VAL A 230 -4.46 0.13 23.47
CA VAL A 230 -4.88 -0.94 22.53
C VAL A 230 -5.57 -2.08 23.27
N LEU A 231 -5.00 -2.54 24.39
CA LEU A 231 -5.58 -3.63 25.19
C LEU A 231 -6.98 -3.25 25.71
N VAL A 232 -7.11 -2.09 26.37
CA VAL A 232 -8.39 -1.58 26.89
C VAL A 232 -9.44 -1.44 25.77
N LEU A 233 -9.10 -0.79 24.66
CA LEU A 233 -10.02 -0.54 23.54
C LEU A 233 -10.45 -1.80 22.79
N THR A 234 -9.80 -2.93 23.04
CA THR A 234 -10.11 -4.20 22.38
C THR A 234 -10.49 -5.30 23.36
N ASN A 235 -10.68 -5.01 24.66
CA ASN A 235 -10.95 -5.99 25.72
C ASN A 235 -12.33 -6.69 25.66
N GLN A 236 -12.97 -6.68 24.49
CA GLN A 236 -14.20 -7.41 24.23
C GLN A 236 -13.89 -8.89 23.92
N ARG A 237 -14.68 -9.80 24.48
CA ARG A 237 -14.77 -11.19 24.00
C ARG A 237 -15.54 -11.18 22.69
N LEU A 238 -15.09 -11.96 21.71
CA LEU A 238 -15.76 -12.13 20.42
C LEU A 238 -16.06 -13.61 20.23
N ASP A 239 -17.35 -13.97 20.14
CA ASP A 239 -17.77 -15.37 19.99
C ASP A 239 -17.58 -15.89 18.56
N ASN A 240 -17.47 -14.98 17.57
CA ASN A 240 -17.10 -15.34 16.20
C ASN A 240 -15.57 -15.54 16.10
N PRO A 241 -15.07 -16.76 15.85
CA PRO A 241 -13.63 -17.05 15.88
C PRO A 241 -12.86 -16.39 14.72
N LYS A 242 -13.50 -16.15 13.56
CA LYS A 242 -12.88 -15.41 12.44
C LYS A 242 -12.67 -13.94 12.78
N ALA A 243 -13.63 -13.34 13.51
CA ALA A 243 -13.54 -11.97 14.00
C ALA A 243 -12.53 -11.85 15.16
N ALA A 244 -12.48 -12.83 16.07
CA ALA A 244 -11.48 -12.91 17.13
C ALA A 244 -10.05 -12.97 16.57
N LEU A 245 -9.80 -13.81 15.57
CA LEU A 245 -8.50 -13.89 14.89
C LEU A 245 -8.15 -12.57 14.18
N SER A 246 -9.09 -11.97 13.43
CA SER A 246 -8.89 -10.65 12.82
C SER A 246 -8.51 -9.58 13.86
N LEU A 247 -9.15 -9.61 15.04
CA LEU A 247 -8.85 -8.69 16.14
C LEU A 247 -7.49 -8.97 16.77
N HIS A 248 -7.08 -10.24 16.93
CA HIS A 248 -5.78 -10.61 17.47
C HIS A 248 -4.63 -10.06 16.59
N ILE A 249 -4.70 -10.28 15.28
CA ILE A 249 -3.76 -9.72 14.30
C ILE A 249 -3.80 -8.18 14.31
N ALA A 250 -5.00 -7.60 14.41
CA ALA A 250 -5.16 -6.14 14.44
C ALA A 250 -4.56 -5.49 15.70
N ARG A 251 -4.70 -6.14 16.87
CA ARG A 251 -4.04 -5.74 18.13
C ARG A 251 -2.53 -5.74 17.92
N TYR A 252 -1.96 -6.86 17.50
CA TYR A 252 -0.53 -7.02 17.25
C TYR A 252 0.04 -5.95 16.31
N LEU A 253 -0.55 -5.77 15.13
CA LEU A 253 -0.06 -4.77 14.16
C LEU A 253 -0.16 -3.33 14.70
N THR A 254 -1.01 -3.07 15.68
CA THR A 254 -1.17 -1.76 16.33
C THR A 254 -0.22 -1.59 17.52
N THR A 255 0.00 -2.61 18.34
CA THR A 255 1.00 -2.58 19.44
C THR A 255 2.43 -2.61 18.89
N ALA A 256 2.69 -3.32 17.79
CA ALA A 256 3.96 -3.23 17.06
C ALA A 256 4.18 -1.82 16.49
N SER A 257 3.13 -1.16 15.97
CA SER A 257 3.19 0.28 15.62
C SER A 257 3.47 1.19 16.84
N ALA A 258 3.22 0.69 18.06
CA ALA A 258 3.55 1.32 19.34
C ALA A 258 4.85 0.79 19.97
N GLY A 259 5.65 -0.01 19.23
CA GLY A 259 6.99 -0.45 19.61
C GLY A 259 7.05 -1.73 20.45
N LEU A 260 5.97 -2.51 20.50
CA LEU A 260 6.01 -3.87 21.04
C LEU A 260 7.02 -4.71 20.26
N LYS A 261 7.87 -5.46 20.98
CA LYS A 261 8.93 -6.31 20.41
C LYS A 261 8.58 -7.81 20.39
N GLU A 262 7.47 -8.20 20.99
CA GLU A 262 7.00 -9.59 20.99
C GLU A 262 6.70 -10.05 19.57
N GLU A 263 6.88 -11.35 19.30
CA GLU A 263 6.46 -11.94 18.03
C GLU A 263 4.95 -12.24 18.04
N PHE A 264 4.29 -11.98 16.92
CA PHE A 264 2.97 -12.51 16.65
C PHE A 264 3.04 -14.03 16.51
N LYS A 265 2.25 -14.73 17.32
CA LYS A 265 1.99 -16.17 17.22
C LYS A 265 0.49 -16.41 17.20
N LEU A 266 0.05 -17.30 16.32
CA LEU A 266 -1.32 -17.80 16.37
C LEU A 266 -1.44 -18.75 17.57
N ARG A 267 -2.52 -18.62 18.34
CA ARG A 267 -2.85 -19.61 19.38
C ARG A 267 -3.20 -20.96 18.72
N ASN A 268 -3.16 -22.05 19.48
CA ASN A 268 -3.46 -23.39 18.95
C ASN A 268 -4.86 -23.48 18.31
N ASP A 269 -5.88 -22.86 18.94
CA ASP A 269 -7.23 -22.74 18.37
C ASP A 269 -7.25 -21.96 17.04
N GLU A 270 -6.45 -20.90 16.95
CA GLU A 270 -6.33 -20.10 15.73
C GLU A 270 -5.57 -20.81 14.62
N LYS A 271 -4.56 -21.63 14.94
CA LYS A 271 -3.83 -22.45 13.96
C LYS A 271 -4.73 -23.50 13.34
N GLU A 272 -5.50 -24.23 14.15
CA GLU A 272 -6.44 -25.23 13.63
C GLU A 272 -7.58 -24.57 12.83
N LEU A 273 -8.14 -23.46 13.32
CA LEU A 273 -9.08 -22.64 12.53
C LEU A 273 -8.46 -22.23 11.19
N PHE A 274 -7.25 -21.67 11.18
CA PHE A 274 -6.61 -21.17 9.97
C PHE A 274 -6.41 -22.29 8.93
N LYS A 275 -5.97 -23.48 9.36
CA LYS A 275 -5.83 -24.66 8.49
C LYS A 275 -7.18 -25.06 7.88
N GLN A 276 -8.26 -25.08 8.66
CA GLN A 276 -9.60 -25.48 8.20
C GLN A 276 -10.26 -24.46 7.26
N LEU A 277 -9.93 -23.17 7.37
CA LEU A 277 -10.54 -22.14 6.54
C LEU A 277 -10.12 -22.22 5.07
N PRO A 278 -11.03 -21.99 4.10
CA PRO A 278 -10.67 -21.82 2.71
C PRO A 278 -9.87 -20.52 2.51
N VAL A 279 -9.00 -20.49 1.49
CA VAL A 279 -8.09 -19.36 1.21
C VAL A 279 -8.81 -18.01 1.16
N ASN A 280 -10.01 -17.96 0.55
CA ASN A 280 -10.82 -16.74 0.46
C ASN A 280 -11.24 -16.19 1.85
N ASP A 281 -11.46 -17.05 2.84
CA ASP A 281 -11.78 -16.60 4.20
C ASP A 281 -10.51 -16.21 4.99
N ARG A 282 -9.38 -16.90 4.77
CA ARG A 282 -8.07 -16.48 5.30
C ARG A 282 -7.71 -15.07 4.77
N GLN A 283 -7.99 -14.81 3.49
CA GLN A 283 -7.81 -13.50 2.85
C GLN A 283 -8.71 -12.42 3.47
N LYS A 284 -10.01 -12.72 3.69
CA LYS A 284 -10.92 -11.78 4.39
C LYS A 284 -10.42 -11.45 5.78
N ILE A 285 -10.01 -12.45 6.57
CA ILE A 285 -9.45 -12.26 7.92
C ILE A 285 -8.21 -11.36 7.87
N PHE A 286 -7.30 -11.61 6.93
CA PHE A 286 -6.11 -10.77 6.75
C PHE A 286 -6.48 -9.33 6.36
N ASN A 287 -7.38 -9.13 5.39
CA ASN A 287 -7.82 -7.80 4.95
C ASN A 287 -8.54 -7.04 6.08
N GLU A 288 -9.44 -7.69 6.82
CA GLU A 288 -10.14 -7.08 7.96
C GLU A 288 -9.20 -6.78 9.12
N ALA A 289 -8.23 -7.63 9.44
CA ALA A 289 -7.21 -7.33 10.43
C ALA A 289 -6.42 -6.04 10.10
N GLN A 290 -6.07 -5.85 8.82
CA GLN A 290 -5.37 -4.64 8.36
C GLN A 290 -6.27 -3.40 8.44
N LYS A 291 -7.56 -3.50 8.04
CA LYS A 291 -8.56 -2.43 8.17
C LYS A 291 -8.81 -2.06 9.64
N LEU A 292 -9.02 -3.04 10.51
CA LEU A 292 -9.20 -2.89 11.95
C LEU A 292 -7.97 -2.24 12.60
N SER A 293 -6.75 -2.69 12.28
CA SER A 293 -5.52 -2.09 12.81
C SER A 293 -5.39 -0.61 12.43
N ARG A 294 -5.75 -0.21 11.19
CA ARG A 294 -5.74 1.21 10.81
C ARG A 294 -6.75 2.03 11.64
N LYS A 295 -7.99 1.54 11.78
CA LYS A 295 -9.04 2.18 12.60
C LYS A 295 -8.61 2.29 14.07
N LEU A 296 -8.03 1.23 14.63
CA LEU A 296 -7.57 1.16 16.01
C LEU A 296 -6.39 2.10 16.27
N ASN A 297 -5.38 2.13 15.39
CA ASN A 297 -4.24 3.06 15.48
C ASN A 297 -4.69 4.53 15.47
N LEU A 298 -5.65 4.88 14.60
CA LEU A 298 -6.26 6.22 14.58
C LEU A 298 -7.00 6.54 15.88
N ARG A 299 -7.77 5.58 16.43
CA ARG A 299 -8.47 5.76 17.70
C ARG A 299 -7.52 5.92 18.89
N VAL A 300 -6.52 5.05 19.01
CA VAL A 300 -5.48 5.12 20.04
C VAL A 300 -4.76 6.46 20.00
N LYS A 301 -4.37 6.95 18.81
CA LYS A 301 -3.75 8.27 18.66
C LYS A 301 -4.67 9.41 19.10
N ARG A 302 -5.94 9.40 18.67
CA ARG A 302 -6.92 10.43 19.07
C ARG A 302 -7.13 10.47 20.58
N GLU A 303 -7.29 9.32 21.23
CA GLU A 303 -7.47 9.25 22.68
C GLU A 303 -6.18 9.65 23.42
N PHE A 304 -5.01 9.25 22.94
CA PHE A 304 -3.71 9.62 23.51
C PHE A 304 -3.41 11.13 23.40
N PHE A 305 -3.79 11.78 22.30
CA PHE A 305 -3.66 13.25 22.18
C PHE A 305 -4.61 13.97 23.14
N LYS A 306 -5.89 13.57 23.21
CA LYS A 306 -6.87 14.12 24.17
C LYS A 306 -6.40 13.97 25.62
N GLU A 307 -5.83 12.81 25.98
CA GLU A 307 -5.25 12.58 27.31
C GLU A 307 -4.05 13.51 27.57
N LYS A 308 -3.25 13.85 26.56
CA LYS A 308 -2.13 14.80 26.74
C LYS A 308 -2.60 16.23 26.90
N GLU A 309 -3.50 16.70 26.05
CA GLU A 309 -4.11 18.03 26.12
C GLU A 309 -4.74 18.25 27.51
N HIS A 310 -5.65 17.37 27.91
CA HIS A 310 -6.33 17.43 29.21
C HIS A 310 -5.39 17.29 30.43
N ASN A 311 -4.24 16.62 30.29
CA ASN A 311 -3.23 16.58 31.35
C ASN A 311 -2.33 17.82 31.37
N GLN A 312 -2.13 18.50 30.24
CA GLN A 312 -1.45 19.80 30.17
C GLN A 312 -2.34 20.90 30.78
N ASP A 313 -3.63 20.92 30.46
CA ASP A 313 -4.61 21.83 31.05
C ASP A 313 -4.67 21.67 32.58
N LYS A 314 -4.58 20.43 33.09
CA LYS A 314 -4.51 20.13 34.54
C LYS A 314 -3.18 20.52 35.19
N GLN A 315 -2.08 20.61 34.44
CA GLN A 315 -0.81 21.12 34.95
C GLN A 315 -0.78 22.65 34.98
N LEU A 316 -1.36 23.30 33.97
CA LEU A 316 -1.53 24.76 33.91
C LEU A 316 -2.49 25.27 35.00
N ASN A 317 -3.59 24.54 35.25
CA ASN A 317 -4.56 24.87 36.29
C ASN A 317 -4.25 24.28 37.67
N ARG A 318 -2.98 23.89 37.93
CA ARG A 318 -2.57 23.42 39.27
C ARG A 318 -2.32 24.65 40.14
N PRO A 319 -3.08 24.87 41.24
CA PRO A 319 -2.83 26.02 42.10
C PRO A 319 -1.40 25.94 42.65
N THR A 320 -0.63 27.02 42.50
CA THR A 320 0.64 27.17 43.19
C THR A 320 0.36 27.34 44.69
N THR A 321 0.26 26.22 45.41
CA THR A 321 0.27 26.21 46.87
C THR A 321 1.54 26.91 47.34
N LYS A 322 1.40 28.17 47.78
CA LYS A 322 2.45 28.87 48.49
C LYS A 322 2.83 28.03 49.71
N SER A 323 4.06 27.53 49.72
CA SER A 323 4.67 26.98 50.92
C SER A 323 4.55 28.02 52.03
N ARG A 324 3.88 27.67 53.14
CA ARG A 324 4.01 28.46 54.37
C ARG A 324 5.38 28.14 54.94
N GLU A 325 6.32 29.06 54.78
CA GLU A 325 7.47 29.14 55.67
C GLU A 325 6.97 29.38 57.11
N ARG A 326 7.72 28.85 58.08
CA ARG A 326 7.48 28.94 59.51
C ARG A 326 8.79 29.28 60.19
#